data_AF-A0A2N2R238-F1
#
_entry.id   AF-A0A2N2R238-F1
#
_cell.length_a   1.000
_cell.length_b   1.000
_cell.length_c   1.000
_cell.angle_alpha   90.00
_cell.angle_beta   90.00
_cell.angle_gamma   90.00
#
_symmetry.space_group_name_H-M   'P 1'
#
loop_
_entity.id
_entity.type
_entity.pdbx_description
1 polymer ?
#
loop_
_entity_poly.entity_id
_entity_poly.type
_entity_poly.pdbx_seq_one_letter_code
_entity_poly.pdbx_strand_id
1 'polypeptide(L)' 'MAKTIIATPNAPAAIGTYSQAVRVGDTVYMSGQIGLDPA' A
#
# COMPACT_ATOMS: atom_id res chain seq x y z
N MET A 1 -10.98 5.39 15.34
CA MET A 1 -9.72 4.81 14.85
C MET A 1 -9.34 5.50 13.56
N ALA A 2 -8.16 6.12 13.46
CA ALA A 2 -7.74 6.81 12.24
C ALA A 2 -7.22 5.82 11.20
N LYS A 3 -7.57 6.07 9.92
CA LYS A 3 -7.05 5.33 8.76
C LYS A 3 -5.78 6.03 8.28
N THR A 4 -4.68 5.29 8.15
CA THR A 4 -3.42 5.81 7.58
C THR A 4 -3.15 5.14 6.25
N ILE A 5 -2.94 5.95 5.20
CA ILE A 5 -2.51 5.48 3.89
C ILE A 5 -1.00 5.23 3.92
N ILE A 6 -0.56 4.06 3.44
CA ILE A 6 0.85 3.73 3.30
C ILE A 6 1.21 3.84 1.82
N ALA A 7 2.26 4.61 1.53
CA ALA A 7 2.86 4.75 0.22
C ALA A 7 4.40 4.74 0.35
N THR A 8 5.10 4.09 -0.59
CA THR A 8 6.56 4.00 -0.65
C THR A 8 7.04 3.95 -2.10
N PRO A 9 8.19 4.57 -2.42
CA PRO A 9 8.82 4.43 -3.73
C PRO A 9 9.45 3.06 -3.95
N ASN A 10 9.60 2.24 -2.91
CA ASN A 10 10.26 0.93 -2.98
C ASN A 10 9.30 -0.23 -3.30
N ALA A 11 8.08 0.07 -3.73
CA ALA A 11 7.09 -0.92 -4.14
C ALA A 11 6.37 -0.44 -5.40
N PRO A 12 5.78 -1.34 -6.20
CA PRO A 12 4.97 -0.97 -7.35
C PRO A 12 3.95 0.11 -7.01
N ALA A 13 3.88 1.14 -7.85
CA ALA A 13 3.00 2.28 -7.64
C ALA A 13 1.53 1.82 -7.54
N ALA A 14 0.76 2.48 -6.68
CA ALA A 14 -0.69 2.29 -6.64
C ALA A 14 -1.35 3.04 -7.80
N ILE A 15 -1.58 2.35 -8.93
CA ILE A 15 -2.17 2.96 -10.14
C ILE A 15 -3.69 2.76 -10.13
N GLY A 16 -4.42 3.76 -9.65
CA GLY A 16 -5.88 3.77 -9.62
C GLY A 16 -6.46 3.98 -8.22
N THR A 17 -7.68 3.53 -7.99
CA THR A 17 -8.44 3.79 -6.75
C THR A 17 -8.11 2.79 -5.63
N TYR A 18 -6.81 2.59 -5.35
CA TYR A 18 -6.33 1.77 -4.22
C TYR A 18 -5.09 2.39 -3.55
N SER A 19 -4.64 1.78 -2.47
CA SER A 19 -3.41 2.16 -1.75
C SER A 19 -2.53 0.94 -1.59
N GLN A 20 -1.20 1.08 -1.63
CA GLN A 20 -0.27 -0.04 -1.47
C GLN A 20 -0.55 -0.81 -0.17
N ALA A 21 -0.83 -0.08 0.92
CA ALA A 21 -1.41 -0.63 2.13
C ALA A 21 -2.22 0.43 2.88
N VAL A 22 -3.04 -0.03 3.81
CA VAL A 22 -3.80 0.80 4.75
C VAL A 22 -3.57 0.27 6.17
N ARG A 23 -3.24 1.15 7.11
CA ARG A 23 -3.17 0.82 8.54
C ARG A 23 -4.41 1.34 9.27
N VAL A 24 -4.97 0.49 10.12
CA VAL A 24 -6.05 0.84 11.06
C VAL A 24 -5.69 0.25 12.43
N GLY A 25 -5.40 1.11 13.41
CA GLY A 25 -4.87 0.65 14.71
C GLY A 25 -3.50 0.00 14.53
N ASP A 26 -3.37 -1.26 14.93
CA ASP A 26 -2.14 -2.05 14.80
C ASP A 26 -2.16 -3.03 13.63
N THR A 27 -3.28 -3.12 12.91
CA THR A 27 -3.41 -4.01 11.75
C THR A 27 -3.06 -3.26 10.46
N VAL A 28 -2.24 -3.89 9.62
CA VAL A 28 -1.91 -3.43 8.27
C VAL A 28 -2.58 -4.35 7.25
N TYR A 29 -3.42 -3.75 6.40
CA TYR A 29 -4.04 -4.41 5.26
C TYR A 29 -3.22 -4.08 4.01
N MET A 30 -2.58 -5.09 3.43
CA MET A 30 -1.75 -4.94 2.22
C MET A 30 -2.54 -5.29 0.97
N SER A 31 -2.33 -4.55 -0.11
CA SER A 31 -2.77 -4.99 -1.43
C SER A 31 -1.94 -6.18 -1.92
N GLY A 32 -2.52 -6.99 -2.81
CA GLY A 32 -1.77 -8.04 -3.49
C GLY A 32 -0.58 -7.45 -4.25
N GLN A 33 0.59 -8.04 -4.05
CA GLN A 33 1.81 -7.64 -4.76
C GLN A 33 2.08 -8.60 -5.91
N ILE A 34 2.57 -8.04 -7.02
CA ILE A 34 3.13 -8.78 -8.14
C ILE A 34 4.63 -8.45 -8.22
N GLY A 35 5.42 -9.33 -8.85
CA GLY A 35 6.87 -9.15 -9.02
C GLY A 35 7.22 -8.09 -10.06
N LEU A 36 6.69 -6.87 -9.91
CA LEU A 36 7.03 -5.71 -10.72
C LEU A 36 8.15 -4.93 -10.03
N ASP A 37 9.16 -4.54 -10.80
CA ASP A 37 10.22 -3.63 -10.32
C ASP A 37 9.59 -2.27 -9.97
N PRO A 38 9.85 -1.69 -8.79
CA PRO A 38 9.41 -0.34 -8.46
C PRO A 38 9.99 0.77 -9.36
N ALA A 39 11.06 0.49 -10.12
CA ALA A 39 11.82 1.45 -10.93
C ALA A 39 11.38 1.56 -12.40
#